data_AF-A0A353F270-F1
#
_entry.id   AF-A0A353F270-F1
#
_cell.length_a   1.000
_cell.length_b   1.000
_cell.length_c   1.000
_cell.angle_alpha   90.00
_cell.angle_beta   90.00
_cell.angle_gamma   90.00
#
_symmetry.space_group_name_H-M   'P 1'
#
loop_
_entity.id
_entity.type
_entity.pdbx_description
1 polymer ?
#
loop_
_entity_poly.entity_id
_entity_poly.type
_entity_poly.pdbx_seq_one_letter_code
_entity_poly.pdbx_strand_id
1 'polypeptide(L)'
;MRFLNLETLHAILAYSKPRAIIFCPRPLLLMRNLLLLVLLVLPAGATDLIFDTFESDGFGEWLVEGDAFGKAPTAVTPQGVNGKITGYSGQYFVSSAHDGDEPTGSLTSPEFKISQPFLGFLIAGGGHKGKTAVQLLIEDKITFEATGQNDLKMQKVVWPLKDHQGKQARIRIIDTEPGGWGIINADHFVFSDNQKPFFPKPKYRQSKANKDGLVSTDVLPGLTIPEGAVAKLFATNQTLGVYSPTALTVDEKGRVFLAETHRFRFGVEDNRSHLYWLMDDISAQTTDDRIAMHEKWQGKR
;
A
#
# COMPACT_ATOMS: atom_id res chain seq x y z
N MET A 1 -21.64 -21.75 -2.96
CA MET A 1 -20.22 -22.05 -2.68
C MET A 1 -19.62 -22.75 -3.90
N ARG A 2 -18.48 -22.31 -4.44
CA ARG A 2 -17.71 -23.13 -5.39
C ARG A 2 -16.79 -24.02 -4.56
N PHE A 3 -16.86 -25.32 -4.76
CA PHE A 3 -15.93 -26.28 -4.18
C PHE A 3 -14.66 -26.30 -5.05
N LEU A 4 -13.55 -25.88 -4.50
CA LEU A 4 -12.23 -26.07 -5.10
C LEU A 4 -11.47 -27.04 -4.20
N ASN A 5 -11.41 -28.29 -4.63
CA ASN A 5 -10.36 -29.21 -4.17
C ASN A 5 -9.07 -28.77 -4.85
N LEU A 6 -8.12 -28.23 -4.09
CA LEU A 6 -6.69 -28.43 -4.30
C LEU A 6 -5.89 -27.73 -3.20
N GLU A 7 -4.76 -28.36 -2.91
CA GLU A 7 -3.88 -28.19 -1.76
C GLU A 7 -3.19 -26.82 -1.71
N THR A 8 -2.96 -26.35 -0.47
CA THR A 8 -1.95 -25.39 0.03
C THR A 8 -2.39 -23.92 0.26
N LEU A 9 -2.20 -23.47 1.52
CA LEU A 9 -2.51 -22.15 2.14
C LEU A 9 -1.72 -20.93 1.59
N HIS A 10 -2.33 -19.72 1.57
CA HIS A 10 -2.07 -18.56 2.47
C HIS A 10 -2.72 -17.21 1.99
N ALA A 11 -2.73 -16.21 2.88
CA ALA A 11 -3.62 -15.03 3.02
C ALA A 11 -3.34 -13.77 2.15
N ILE A 12 -4.24 -12.77 2.22
CA ILE A 12 -4.61 -11.78 1.17
C ILE A 12 -4.62 -10.31 1.69
N LEU A 13 -4.20 -9.32 0.87
CA LEU A 13 -4.54 -7.87 1.00
C LEU A 13 -4.52 -7.17 -0.39
N ALA A 14 -5.40 -6.19 -0.64
CA ALA A 14 -5.75 -5.65 -1.97
C ALA A 14 -5.85 -4.10 -2.06
N TYR A 15 -5.64 -3.51 -3.26
CA TYR A 15 -5.97 -2.11 -3.61
C TYR A 15 -6.28 -1.94 -5.12
N SER A 16 -7.15 -0.99 -5.53
CA SER A 16 -7.61 -0.79 -6.94
C SER A 16 -8.00 0.66 -7.31
N LYS A 17 -8.04 0.98 -8.64
CA LYS A 17 -8.72 2.15 -9.29
C LYS A 17 -9.34 1.76 -10.66
N PRO A 18 -10.47 2.36 -11.13
CA PRO A 18 -11.09 2.06 -12.44
C PRO A 18 -11.05 3.20 -13.51
N ARG A 19 -11.36 2.85 -14.78
CA ARG A 19 -11.55 3.73 -15.96
C ARG A 19 -12.97 3.60 -16.57
N ALA A 20 -13.40 4.66 -17.27
CA ALA A 20 -14.74 4.92 -17.83
C ALA A 20 -14.94 4.48 -19.30
N ILE A 21 -16.21 4.44 -19.74
CA ILE A 21 -16.66 4.16 -21.13
C ILE A 21 -17.58 5.29 -21.64
N ILE A 22 -17.43 5.58 -22.95
CA ILE A 22 -18.05 6.64 -23.77
C ILE A 22 -19.29 6.10 -24.51
N PHE A 23 -20.35 6.90 -24.68
CA PHE A 23 -21.27 6.81 -25.83
C PHE A 23 -21.93 8.17 -26.18
N CYS A 24 -22.15 8.38 -27.48
CA CYS A 24 -22.80 9.53 -28.15
C CYS A 24 -23.46 8.97 -29.45
N PRO A 25 -24.23 9.70 -30.29
CA PRO A 25 -25.13 10.88 -30.14
C PRO A 25 -26.54 10.65 -30.76
N ARG A 26 -27.48 11.62 -30.61
CA ARG A 26 -28.25 12.34 -31.68
C ARG A 26 -29.61 12.93 -31.19
N PRO A 27 -30.21 13.91 -31.92
CA PRO A 27 -30.62 15.20 -31.34
C PRO A 27 -32.14 15.48 -31.40
N LEU A 28 -32.64 16.47 -30.65
CA LEU A 28 -33.50 17.55 -31.15
C LEU A 28 -33.96 18.50 -30.02
N LEU A 29 -34.29 19.73 -30.44
CA LEU A 29 -35.21 20.70 -29.84
C LEU A 29 -34.66 21.75 -28.84
N LEU A 30 -34.57 22.94 -29.43
CA LEU A 30 -34.49 24.30 -28.94
C LEU A 30 -35.48 24.57 -27.77
N MET A 31 -34.98 24.84 -26.56
CA MET A 31 -35.70 25.65 -25.57
C MET A 31 -34.74 26.59 -24.85
N ARG A 32 -35.14 27.85 -24.84
CA ARG A 32 -34.43 29.01 -24.34
C ARG A 32 -34.64 29.08 -22.83
N ASN A 33 -33.74 28.46 -22.06
CA ASN A 33 -33.66 28.63 -20.60
C ASN A 33 -32.32 29.25 -20.23
N LEU A 34 -32.37 30.50 -19.75
CA LEU A 34 -31.26 31.19 -19.12
C LEU A 34 -31.05 30.56 -17.73
N LEU A 35 -30.29 29.47 -17.68
CA LEU A 35 -29.88 28.84 -16.44
C LEU A 35 -28.64 29.58 -15.92
N LEU A 36 -28.80 30.40 -14.89
CA LEU A 36 -27.69 30.99 -14.16
C LEU A 36 -26.94 29.85 -13.43
N LEU A 37 -25.86 29.34 -14.04
CA LEU A 37 -25.01 28.32 -13.43
C LEU A 37 -24.13 29.00 -12.38
N VAL A 38 -24.61 29.07 -11.13
CA VAL A 38 -23.74 29.39 -10.00
C VAL A 38 -22.82 28.19 -9.81
N LEU A 39 -21.61 28.27 -10.38
CA LEU A 39 -20.50 27.39 -10.07
C LEU A 39 -20.14 27.60 -8.60
N LEU A 40 -20.71 26.77 -7.73
CA LEU A 40 -20.23 26.62 -6.37
C LEU A 40 -18.85 25.96 -6.47
N VAL A 41 -17.80 26.77 -6.56
CA VAL A 41 -16.42 26.30 -6.39
C VAL A 41 -16.31 25.92 -4.91
N LEU A 42 -16.61 24.66 -4.60
CA LEU A 42 -16.21 24.06 -3.35
C LEU A 42 -14.68 24.21 -3.27
N PRO A 43 -14.11 24.76 -2.18
CA PRO A 43 -12.68 24.69 -2.00
C PRO A 43 -12.31 23.21 -2.00
N ALA A 44 -11.50 22.79 -2.98
CA ALA A 44 -10.89 21.49 -2.97
C ALA A 44 -10.17 21.35 -1.62
N GLY A 45 -10.63 20.44 -0.77
CA GLY A 45 -9.97 20.15 0.49
C GLY A 45 -8.52 19.78 0.21
N ALA A 46 -7.60 20.25 1.05
CA ALA A 46 -6.18 19.95 0.92
C ALA A 46 -5.99 18.44 0.76
N THR A 47 -5.54 18.00 -0.41
CA THR A 47 -5.49 16.58 -0.76
C THR A 47 -4.07 16.09 -0.64
N ASP A 48 -3.75 15.56 0.54
CA ASP A 48 -2.52 14.80 0.78
C ASP A 48 -2.64 13.42 0.12
N LEU A 49 -1.82 13.19 -0.90
CA LEU A 49 -1.68 11.93 -1.61
C LEU A 49 -0.42 11.23 -1.11
N ILE A 50 -0.62 10.18 -0.31
CA ILE A 50 0.46 9.34 0.18
C ILE A 50 1.14 8.63 -1.00
N PHE A 51 2.46 8.80 -1.12
CA PHE A 51 3.29 8.06 -2.07
C PHE A 51 3.76 6.75 -1.45
N ASP A 52 4.43 6.83 -0.30
CA ASP A 52 4.84 5.64 0.46
C ASP A 52 4.96 5.97 1.95
N THR A 53 4.44 5.09 2.80
CA THR A 53 4.55 5.19 4.26
C THR A 53 5.51 4.16 4.85
N PHE A 54 6.05 3.24 4.05
CA PHE A 54 6.91 2.15 4.49
C PHE A 54 6.33 1.28 5.62
N GLU A 55 4.99 1.17 5.68
CA GLU A 55 4.28 0.35 6.68
C GLU A 55 4.02 -1.09 6.20
N SER A 56 4.56 -1.45 5.03
CA SER A 56 4.41 -2.78 4.41
C SER A 56 5.51 -3.74 4.88
N ASP A 57 5.30 -5.04 4.66
CA ASP A 57 6.23 -6.11 5.06
C ASP A 57 7.51 -6.20 4.19
N GLY A 58 7.78 -5.19 3.36
CA GLY A 58 8.91 -5.09 2.43
C GLY A 58 8.91 -3.75 1.67
N PHE A 59 9.84 -3.58 0.73
CA PHE A 59 9.95 -2.35 -0.09
C PHE A 59 9.04 -2.30 -1.33
N GLY A 60 8.13 -3.26 -1.50
CA GLY A 60 7.19 -3.24 -2.64
C GLY A 60 7.92 -3.28 -3.98
N GLU A 61 7.60 -2.32 -4.85
CA GLU A 61 8.18 -2.17 -6.19
C GLU A 61 9.45 -1.29 -6.21
N TRP A 62 9.95 -0.86 -5.05
CA TRP A 62 11.22 -0.14 -5.01
C TRP A 62 12.37 -1.07 -5.37
N LEU A 63 13.27 -0.58 -6.21
CA LEU A 63 14.51 -1.25 -6.54
C LEU A 63 15.50 -1.06 -5.38
N VAL A 64 15.91 -2.17 -4.78
CA VAL A 64 16.95 -2.22 -3.75
C VAL A 64 18.28 -2.58 -4.41
N GLU A 65 19.31 -1.78 -4.16
CA GLU A 65 20.67 -2.03 -4.62
C GLU A 65 21.64 -1.94 -3.43
N GLY A 66 22.64 -2.80 -3.41
CA GLY A 66 23.58 -2.91 -2.29
C GLY A 66 22.98 -3.56 -1.05
N ASP A 67 23.69 -3.44 0.07
CA ASP A 67 23.43 -4.24 1.28
C ASP A 67 22.92 -3.39 2.46
N ALA A 68 22.93 -2.05 2.34
CA ALA A 68 22.66 -1.16 3.47
C ALA A 68 21.21 -1.18 3.98
N PHE A 69 20.23 -1.20 3.08
CA PHE A 69 18.82 -1.01 3.43
C PHE A 69 18.10 -2.25 3.97
N GLY A 70 18.81 -3.38 4.08
CA GLY A 70 18.21 -4.65 4.43
C GLY A 70 17.10 -5.06 3.46
N LYS A 71 16.15 -5.87 3.93
CA LYS A 71 15.09 -6.45 3.09
C LYS A 71 13.73 -5.75 3.22
N ALA A 72 13.54 -4.95 4.27
CA ALA A 72 12.26 -4.31 4.59
C ALA A 72 12.44 -3.13 5.56
N PRO A 73 11.46 -2.19 5.62
CA PRO A 73 11.39 -1.16 6.64
C PRO A 73 11.45 -1.72 8.08
N THR A 74 12.03 -0.94 8.99
CA THR A 74 12.21 -1.33 10.40
C THR A 74 11.34 -0.52 11.35
N ALA A 75 10.87 -1.14 12.43
CA ALA A 75 10.14 -0.46 13.52
C ALA A 75 11.05 -0.12 14.71
N VAL A 76 12.31 -0.52 14.63
CA VAL A 76 13.31 -0.37 15.69
C VAL A 76 14.60 0.19 15.11
N THR A 77 15.35 0.89 15.94
CA THR A 77 16.70 1.32 15.59
C THR A 77 17.57 0.09 15.34
N PRO A 78 18.22 -0.04 14.17
CA PRO A 78 19.13 -1.15 13.90
C PRO A 78 20.28 -1.24 14.90
N GLN A 79 20.84 -2.44 15.07
CA GLN A 79 21.89 -2.70 16.07
C GLN A 79 23.17 -1.90 15.80
N GLY A 80 23.46 -1.56 14.54
CA GLY A 80 24.63 -0.77 14.14
C GLY A 80 24.60 0.70 14.58
N VAL A 81 23.48 1.21 15.10
CA VAL A 81 23.31 2.63 15.44
C VAL A 81 23.48 2.86 16.94
N ASN A 82 24.42 3.74 17.31
CA ASN A 82 24.54 4.21 18.69
C ASN A 82 23.51 5.30 19.00
N GLY A 83 22.36 4.89 19.53
CA GLY A 83 21.30 5.79 19.97
C GLY A 83 19.91 5.27 19.62
N LYS A 84 18.96 6.19 19.47
CA LYS A 84 17.58 5.86 19.08
C LYS A 84 17.10 6.76 17.96
N ILE A 85 16.68 6.14 16.87
CA ILE A 85 16.01 6.82 15.77
C ILE A 85 14.59 7.16 16.20
N THR A 86 14.21 8.43 16.05
CA THR A 86 12.91 8.97 16.49
C THR A 86 12.35 9.96 15.47
N GLY A 87 11.09 10.34 15.62
CA GLY A 87 10.47 11.38 14.78
C GLY A 87 9.89 10.89 13.46
N TYR A 88 9.95 9.58 13.18
CA TYR A 88 9.22 8.94 12.08
C TYR A 88 7.70 8.99 12.30
N SER A 89 6.94 8.77 11.24
CA SER A 89 5.48 8.64 11.25
C SER A 89 5.10 7.17 11.30
N GLY A 90 3.92 6.86 11.86
CA GLY A 90 3.48 5.46 11.91
C GLY A 90 4.40 4.56 12.74
N GLN A 91 4.63 3.33 12.31
CA GLN A 91 5.35 2.30 13.06
C GLN A 91 6.70 1.94 12.43
N TYR A 92 6.84 2.02 11.12
CA TYR A 92 8.01 1.58 10.38
C TYR A 92 8.67 2.73 9.62
N PHE A 93 9.95 2.60 9.33
CA PHE A 93 10.72 3.56 8.55
C PHE A 93 11.87 2.88 7.80
N VAL A 94 12.41 3.56 6.79
CA VAL A 94 13.60 3.11 6.05
C VAL A 94 14.86 3.45 6.84
N SER A 95 15.79 2.50 6.93
CA SER A 95 17.12 2.72 7.48
C SER A 95 18.16 2.04 6.61
N SER A 96 19.30 2.68 6.37
CA SER A 96 20.48 2.05 5.75
C SER A 96 21.47 1.47 6.78
N ALA A 97 21.17 1.61 8.07
CA ALA A 97 22.12 1.30 9.15
C ALA A 97 22.04 -0.14 9.66
N HIS A 98 21.52 -1.09 8.85
CA HIS A 98 21.22 -2.44 9.31
C HIS A 98 22.45 -3.17 9.86
N ASP A 99 23.60 -2.99 9.22
CA ASP A 99 24.89 -3.56 9.63
C ASP A 99 25.94 -2.46 9.95
N GLY A 100 25.47 -1.30 10.44
CA GLY A 100 26.32 -0.16 10.80
C GLY A 100 26.53 0.83 9.66
N ASP A 101 27.65 1.57 9.72
CA ASP A 101 27.97 2.68 8.79
C ASP A 101 28.67 2.22 7.50
N GLU A 102 29.28 1.02 7.48
CA GLU A 102 30.07 0.52 6.34
C GLU A 102 29.22 0.16 5.09
N PRO A 103 28.06 -0.51 5.23
CA PRO A 103 27.26 -0.93 4.08
C PRO A 103 26.81 0.24 3.21
N THR A 104 26.79 0.03 1.90
CA THR A 104 26.31 1.02 0.93
C THR A 104 25.17 0.45 0.08
N GLY A 105 24.36 1.32 -0.50
CA GLY A 105 23.25 0.93 -1.33
C GLY A 105 22.32 2.07 -1.72
N SER A 106 21.21 1.72 -2.37
CA SER A 106 20.12 2.65 -2.65
C SER A 106 18.77 1.97 -2.72
N LEU A 107 17.73 2.74 -2.41
CA LEU A 107 16.34 2.42 -2.70
C LEU A 107 15.80 3.40 -3.73
N THR A 108 15.41 2.91 -4.89
CA THR A 108 14.85 3.72 -5.97
C THR A 108 13.39 3.37 -6.21
N SER A 109 12.51 4.36 -6.16
CA SER A 109 11.08 4.16 -6.37
C SER A 109 10.76 3.77 -7.83
N PRO A 110 9.57 3.17 -8.07
CA PRO A 110 8.98 3.18 -9.40
C PRO A 110 8.88 4.60 -9.96
N GLU A 111 8.79 4.70 -11.28
CA GLU A 111 8.57 5.98 -11.93
C GLU A 111 7.14 6.45 -11.68
N PHE A 112 7.01 7.75 -11.39
CA PHE A 112 5.71 8.38 -11.22
C PHE A 112 5.66 9.74 -11.90
N LYS A 113 4.44 10.23 -12.10
CA LYS A 113 4.19 11.57 -12.63
C LYS A 113 3.93 12.53 -11.47
N ILE A 114 4.64 13.65 -11.42
CA ILE A 114 4.43 14.67 -10.38
C ILE A 114 3.05 15.30 -10.57
N SER A 115 2.13 15.07 -9.62
CA SER A 115 0.75 15.57 -9.71
C SER A 115 0.45 16.74 -8.77
N GLN A 116 1.21 16.91 -7.70
CA GLN A 116 0.97 17.93 -6.68
C GLN A 116 2.14 18.93 -6.59
N PRO A 117 1.89 20.17 -6.13
CA PRO A 117 2.89 21.23 -6.07
C PRO A 117 3.91 21.07 -4.92
N PHE A 118 3.71 20.13 -3.99
CA PHE A 118 4.65 19.86 -2.91
C PHE A 118 4.87 18.35 -2.73
N LEU A 119 6.09 17.98 -2.35
CA LEU A 119 6.44 16.66 -1.84
C LEU A 119 7.06 16.82 -0.45
N GLY A 120 6.41 16.26 0.56
CA GLY A 120 6.88 16.18 1.93
C GLY A 120 7.40 14.79 2.28
N PHE A 121 8.41 14.73 3.14
CA PHE A 121 8.93 13.48 3.72
C PHE A 121 9.69 13.76 5.01
N LEU A 122 10.07 12.70 5.71
CA LEU A 122 10.87 12.71 6.93
C LEU A 122 12.27 12.16 6.63
N ILE A 123 13.30 12.77 7.20
CA ILE A 123 14.70 12.38 6.98
C ILE A 123 15.56 12.57 8.24
N ALA A 124 16.47 11.64 8.51
CA ALA A 124 17.53 11.73 9.52
C ALA A 124 18.80 11.03 9.01
N GLY A 125 19.93 11.24 9.68
CA GLY A 125 21.19 10.55 9.40
C GLY A 125 22.30 11.51 8.96
N GLY A 126 23.18 11.04 8.09
CA GLY A 126 24.37 11.74 7.63
C GLY A 126 24.09 12.97 6.78
N GLY A 127 24.94 13.98 6.99
CA GLY A 127 24.99 15.21 6.22
C GLY A 127 25.90 15.14 4.98
N HIS A 128 26.08 13.97 4.37
CA HIS A 128 27.00 13.79 3.25
C HIS A 128 26.30 14.01 1.91
N LYS A 129 26.42 15.23 1.38
CA LYS A 129 25.81 15.62 0.10
C LYS A 129 26.22 14.68 -1.04
N GLY A 130 25.26 14.22 -1.84
CA GLY A 130 25.49 13.30 -2.94
C GLY A 130 25.81 11.85 -2.55
N LYS A 131 25.94 11.55 -1.25
CA LYS A 131 26.29 10.22 -0.76
C LYS A 131 25.27 9.61 0.20
N THR A 132 24.81 10.37 1.20
CA THR A 132 23.79 9.97 2.18
C THR A 132 22.60 10.92 2.07
N ALA A 133 21.65 10.60 1.18
CA ALA A 133 20.64 11.57 0.78
C ALA A 133 19.34 10.94 0.30
N VAL A 134 18.26 11.71 0.40
CA VAL A 134 17.04 11.53 -0.38
C VAL A 134 17.11 12.46 -1.58
N GLN A 135 16.92 11.92 -2.78
CA GLN A 135 17.01 12.62 -4.05
C GLN A 135 15.70 12.49 -4.83
N LEU A 136 15.28 13.56 -5.51
CA LEU A 136 14.25 13.52 -6.53
C LEU A 136 14.91 13.65 -7.90
N LEU A 137 14.83 12.59 -8.68
CA LEU A 137 15.27 12.58 -10.07
C LEU A 137 14.06 12.91 -10.93
N ILE A 138 14.14 14.01 -11.70
CA ILE A 138 13.10 14.41 -12.65
C ILE A 138 13.71 14.27 -14.03
N GLU A 139 13.10 13.47 -14.90
CA GLU A 139 13.66 13.15 -16.23
C GLU A 139 15.12 12.66 -16.11
N ASP A 140 15.35 11.73 -15.17
CA ASP A 140 16.63 11.11 -14.81
C ASP A 140 17.74 12.06 -14.30
N LYS A 141 17.38 13.31 -13.97
CA LYS A 141 18.31 14.30 -13.41
C LYS A 141 17.96 14.61 -11.96
N ILE A 142 18.97 14.52 -11.08
CA ILE A 142 18.84 14.94 -9.68
C ILE A 142 18.47 16.42 -9.66
N THR A 143 17.22 16.71 -9.32
CA THR A 143 16.68 18.08 -9.28
C THR A 143 16.55 18.58 -7.86
N PHE A 144 16.20 17.69 -6.93
CA PHE A 144 16.20 17.98 -5.49
C PHE A 144 17.02 16.95 -4.74
N GLU A 145 17.63 17.39 -3.66
CA GLU A 145 18.41 16.57 -2.74
C GLU A 145 18.27 17.11 -1.32
N ALA A 146 18.15 16.19 -0.36
CA ALA A 146 18.13 16.50 1.06
C ALA A 146 18.98 15.46 1.80
N THR A 147 19.72 15.91 2.80
CA THR A 147 20.55 15.07 3.67
C THR A 147 20.02 15.16 5.11
N GLY A 148 20.48 14.26 5.97
CA GLY A 148 20.35 14.45 7.41
C GLY A 148 21.29 15.56 7.91
N GLN A 149 21.30 15.76 9.24
CA GLN A 149 22.13 16.77 9.90
C GLN A 149 23.13 16.15 10.87
N ASN A 150 23.56 14.91 10.60
CA ASN A 150 24.26 14.06 11.56
C ASN A 150 23.42 13.90 12.84
N ASP A 151 22.15 13.50 12.65
CA ASP A 151 21.17 13.31 13.71
C ASP A 151 20.38 12.00 13.55
N LEU A 152 19.78 11.53 14.65
CA LEU A 152 18.90 10.36 14.66
C LEU A 152 17.42 10.75 14.79
N LYS A 153 17.10 12.05 14.79
CA LYS A 153 15.74 12.54 14.90
C LYS A 153 15.27 13.03 13.54
N MET A 154 14.29 12.34 12.96
CA MET A 154 13.76 12.71 11.67
C MET A 154 13.15 14.11 11.68
N GLN A 155 13.55 14.89 10.67
CA GLN A 155 13.06 16.22 10.40
C GLN A 155 12.20 16.20 9.14
N LYS A 156 11.24 17.12 9.09
CA LYS A 156 10.38 17.31 7.92
C LYS A 156 11.13 18.07 6.85
N VAL A 157 11.09 17.55 5.63
CA VAL A 157 11.51 18.25 4.42
C VAL A 157 10.31 18.38 3.51
N VAL A 158 10.18 19.55 2.87
CA VAL A 158 9.13 19.81 1.87
C VAL A 158 9.77 20.46 0.66
N TRP A 159 9.70 19.80 -0.48
CA TRP A 159 10.18 20.33 -1.75
C TRP A 159 9.06 21.00 -2.54
N PRO A 160 9.28 22.21 -3.10
CA PRO A 160 8.35 22.84 -4.02
C PRO A 160 8.48 22.22 -5.40
N LEU A 161 7.40 21.63 -5.91
CA LEU A 161 7.34 20.92 -7.19
C LEU A 161 6.42 21.59 -8.22
N LYS A 162 5.92 22.80 -7.93
CA LYS A 162 4.96 23.52 -8.79
C LYS A 162 5.44 23.62 -10.25
N ASP A 163 6.72 23.92 -10.46
CA ASP A 163 7.31 24.09 -11.80
C ASP A 163 7.66 22.76 -12.49
N HIS A 164 7.45 21.64 -11.80
CA HIS A 164 7.75 20.29 -12.27
C HIS A 164 6.49 19.42 -12.44
N GLN A 165 5.30 20.00 -12.25
CA GLN A 165 4.05 19.26 -12.41
C GLN A 165 3.94 18.65 -13.81
N GLY A 166 3.53 17.38 -13.83
CA GLY A 166 3.37 16.59 -15.04
C GLY A 166 4.64 15.94 -15.58
N LYS A 167 5.81 16.17 -14.98
CA LYS A 167 7.05 15.48 -15.36
C LYS A 167 7.15 14.10 -14.72
N GLN A 168 7.88 13.21 -15.39
CA GLN A 168 8.24 11.89 -14.85
C GLN A 168 9.38 12.05 -13.83
N ALA A 169 9.27 11.35 -12.71
CA ALA A 169 10.23 11.41 -11.63
C ALA A 169 10.37 10.08 -10.88
N ARG A 170 11.48 9.96 -10.15
CA ARG A 170 11.78 8.88 -9.20
C ARG A 170 12.33 9.48 -7.92
N ILE A 171 11.97 8.88 -6.80
CA ILE A 171 12.63 9.15 -5.52
C ILE A 171 13.75 8.12 -5.37
N ARG A 172 14.93 8.58 -4.95
CA ARG A 172 16.06 7.72 -4.64
C ARG A 172 16.59 8.04 -3.25
N ILE A 173 16.65 7.04 -2.39
CA ILE A 173 17.29 7.13 -1.07
C ILE A 173 18.65 6.43 -1.22
N ILE A 174 19.74 7.16 -1.00
CA ILE A 174 21.10 6.65 -1.20
C ILE A 174 21.90 6.68 0.09
N ASP A 175 22.73 5.67 0.25
CA ASP A 175 23.83 5.65 1.22
C ASP A 175 25.08 5.07 0.58
N THR A 176 26.11 5.87 0.43
CA THR A 176 27.39 5.47 -0.21
C THR A 176 28.59 5.96 0.59
N GLU A 177 28.39 6.35 1.84
CA GLU A 177 29.46 6.79 2.73
C GLU A 177 29.76 5.69 3.75
N PRO A 178 30.85 4.93 3.63
CA PRO A 178 31.17 3.84 4.56
C PRO A 178 31.73 4.33 5.92
N GLY A 179 31.83 5.65 6.10
CA GLY A 179 32.45 6.31 7.25
C GLY A 179 31.44 6.82 8.26
N GLY A 180 31.91 7.61 9.23
CA GLY A 180 31.06 8.14 10.29
C GLY A 180 29.83 8.88 9.74
N TRP A 181 28.65 8.53 10.25
CA TRP A 181 27.36 9.00 9.75
C TRP A 181 27.03 8.51 8.33
N GLY A 182 27.58 7.37 7.93
CA GLY A 182 27.17 6.54 6.80
C GLY A 182 25.81 5.89 7.02
N ILE A 183 24.81 6.70 7.36
CA ILE A 183 23.46 6.26 7.66
C ILE A 183 22.46 7.25 7.09
N ILE A 184 21.39 6.78 6.48
CA ILE A 184 20.24 7.56 6.06
C ILE A 184 18.97 6.87 6.53
N ASN A 185 18.06 7.67 7.06
CA ASN A 185 16.74 7.22 7.47
C ASN A 185 15.71 8.10 6.81
N ALA A 186 14.68 7.50 6.22
CA ALA A 186 13.63 8.22 5.52
C ALA A 186 12.26 7.61 5.81
N ASP A 187 11.23 8.43 5.78
CA ASP A 187 9.86 7.98 6.02
C ASP A 187 8.82 8.91 5.41
N HIS A 188 7.61 8.37 5.20
CA HIS A 188 6.37 9.09 4.95
C HIS A 188 6.40 10.10 3.80
N PHE A 189 6.61 9.61 2.57
CA PHE A 189 6.56 10.41 1.37
C PHE A 189 5.11 10.74 1.01
N VAL A 190 4.80 12.03 0.94
CA VAL A 190 3.44 12.52 0.70
C VAL A 190 3.45 13.72 -0.25
N PHE A 191 2.64 13.63 -1.29
CA PHE A 191 2.35 14.72 -2.21
C PHE A 191 1.21 15.57 -1.65
N SER A 192 1.34 16.90 -1.70
CA SER A 192 0.32 17.81 -1.14
C SER A 192 0.11 19.04 -2.01
N ASP A 193 -1.11 19.56 -1.98
CA ASP A 193 -1.45 20.87 -2.54
C ASP A 193 -1.11 22.04 -1.59
N ASN A 194 -0.65 21.73 -0.37
CA ASN A 194 -0.23 22.69 0.64
C ASN A 194 1.24 22.47 1.04
N GLN A 195 1.94 23.55 1.39
CA GLN A 195 3.31 23.52 1.88
C GLN A 195 3.45 22.88 3.28
N LYS A 196 2.34 22.59 3.95
CA LYS A 196 2.30 21.91 5.25
C LYS A 196 1.63 20.53 5.14
N PRO A 197 2.26 19.55 4.48
CA PRO A 197 1.72 18.19 4.42
C PRO A 197 1.54 17.62 5.83
N PHE A 198 0.50 16.81 5.99
CA PHE A 198 0.22 16.14 7.24
C PHE A 198 1.16 14.94 7.42
N PHE A 199 1.73 14.84 8.62
CA PHE A 199 2.54 13.69 9.04
C PHE A 199 1.88 13.07 10.27
N PRO A 200 1.44 11.80 10.22
CA PRO A 200 0.91 11.10 11.38
C PRO A 200 1.92 11.07 12.53
N LYS A 201 1.42 11.04 13.76
CA LYS A 201 2.30 10.88 14.93
C LYS A 201 2.93 9.48 14.94
N PRO A 202 4.17 9.33 15.44
CA PRO A 202 4.77 8.02 15.65
C PRO A 202 3.92 7.16 16.57
N LYS A 203 3.81 5.89 16.21
CA LYS A 203 3.29 4.79 17.02
C LYS A 203 4.48 3.95 17.45
N TYR A 204 5.08 4.30 18.59
CA TYR A 204 6.11 3.48 19.24
C TYR A 204 5.48 2.22 19.84
N ARG A 205 4.92 1.33 19.02
CA ARG A 205 4.60 -0.04 19.43
C ARG A 205 5.88 -0.83 19.28
N GLN A 206 6.29 -1.52 20.35
CA GLN A 206 7.25 -2.60 20.21
C GLN A 206 6.59 -3.66 19.32
N SER A 207 7.01 -3.73 18.06
CA SER A 207 6.71 -4.84 17.18
C SER A 207 7.10 -6.13 17.91
N LYS A 208 6.11 -6.96 18.26
CA LYS A 208 6.32 -8.38 18.60
C LYS A 208 6.43 -9.25 17.35
N ALA A 209 6.43 -8.67 16.14
CA ALA A 209 6.61 -9.44 14.92
C ALA A 209 8.05 -9.98 14.92
N ASN A 210 8.17 -11.30 15.00
CA ASN A 210 9.44 -11.98 14.83
C ASN A 210 9.83 -11.86 13.35
N LYS A 211 10.82 -11.01 13.07
CA LYS A 211 11.33 -10.77 11.71
C LYS A 211 12.50 -11.69 11.36
N ASP A 212 12.98 -12.47 12.32
CA ASP A 212 14.15 -13.32 12.11
C ASP A 212 13.80 -14.43 11.11
N GLY A 213 14.65 -14.57 10.09
CA GLY A 213 14.50 -15.58 9.06
C GLY A 213 13.42 -15.28 8.03
N LEU A 214 12.96 -14.04 7.83
CA LEU A 214 12.11 -13.69 6.69
C LEU A 214 12.96 -13.26 5.47
N VAL A 215 12.56 -13.69 4.27
CA VAL A 215 13.16 -13.37 2.97
C VAL A 215 12.11 -12.80 2.03
N SER A 216 12.51 -11.82 1.21
CA SER A 216 11.64 -11.27 0.15
C SER A 216 11.40 -12.32 -0.93
N THR A 217 10.24 -12.24 -1.59
CA THR A 217 9.91 -13.12 -2.72
C THR A 217 9.55 -12.33 -3.97
N ASP A 218 9.98 -12.82 -5.13
CA ASP A 218 9.64 -12.25 -6.44
C ASP A 218 8.17 -12.48 -6.83
N VAL A 219 7.44 -13.31 -6.07
CA VAL A 219 6.06 -13.71 -6.39
C VAL A 219 5.09 -12.55 -6.22
N LEU A 220 5.30 -11.71 -5.22
CA LEU A 220 4.47 -10.53 -4.97
C LEU A 220 5.35 -9.42 -4.36
N PRO A 221 5.44 -8.24 -5.00
CA PRO A 221 6.20 -7.12 -4.46
C PRO A 221 5.76 -6.75 -3.05
N GLY A 222 6.73 -6.67 -2.12
CA GLY A 222 6.49 -6.31 -0.72
C GLY A 222 6.07 -7.46 0.21
N LEU A 223 5.94 -8.69 -0.30
CA LEU A 223 5.71 -9.87 0.53
C LEU A 223 7.05 -10.44 1.04
N THR A 224 7.13 -10.68 2.35
CA THR A 224 8.23 -11.44 2.96
C THR A 224 7.71 -12.75 3.54
N ILE A 225 8.48 -13.82 3.38
CA ILE A 225 8.13 -15.19 3.81
C ILE A 225 9.30 -15.80 4.59
N PRO A 226 9.07 -16.78 5.48
CA PRO A 226 10.17 -17.47 6.16
C PRO A 226 11.18 -18.09 5.18
N GLU A 227 12.46 -18.13 5.56
CA GLU A 227 13.52 -18.74 4.78
C GLU A 227 13.21 -20.22 4.54
N GLY A 228 13.29 -20.64 3.28
CA GLY A 228 12.88 -21.99 2.84
C GLY A 228 11.37 -22.14 2.57
N ALA A 229 10.54 -21.16 2.88
CA ALA A 229 9.15 -21.15 2.44
C ALA A 229 9.05 -20.81 0.94
N VAL A 230 7.96 -21.26 0.31
CA VAL A 230 7.68 -21.02 -1.11
C VAL A 230 6.37 -20.26 -1.22
N ALA A 231 6.42 -19.03 -1.73
CA ALA A 231 5.22 -18.30 -2.13
C ALA A 231 4.76 -18.76 -3.53
N LYS A 232 3.45 -18.79 -3.77
CA LYS A 232 2.86 -19.06 -5.09
C LYS A 232 1.62 -18.20 -5.31
N LEU A 233 1.53 -17.57 -6.48
CA LEU A 233 0.31 -16.88 -6.91
C LEU A 233 -0.62 -17.89 -7.59
N PHE A 234 -1.73 -18.26 -6.94
CA PHE A 234 -2.66 -19.28 -7.45
C PHE A 234 -4.05 -18.72 -7.82
N ALA A 235 -4.39 -17.52 -7.35
CA ALA A 235 -5.69 -16.89 -7.59
C ALA A 235 -5.55 -15.37 -7.76
N THR A 236 -6.10 -14.85 -8.84
CA THR A 236 -6.21 -13.40 -9.10
C THR A 236 -7.62 -13.09 -9.60
N ASN A 237 -7.95 -11.81 -9.69
CA ASN A 237 -9.16 -11.38 -10.39
C ASN A 237 -9.16 -11.86 -11.85
N GLN A 238 -8.01 -11.80 -12.53
CA GLN A 238 -7.88 -12.20 -13.94
C GLN A 238 -8.02 -13.72 -14.13
N THR A 239 -7.45 -14.52 -13.23
CA THR A 239 -7.41 -15.98 -13.39
C THR A 239 -8.67 -16.67 -12.85
N LEU A 240 -9.15 -16.26 -11.67
CA LEU A 240 -10.25 -16.94 -10.98
C LEU A 240 -11.44 -16.01 -10.67
N GLY A 241 -11.42 -14.76 -11.13
CA GLY A 241 -12.50 -13.82 -10.87
C GLY A 241 -12.58 -13.34 -9.42
N VAL A 242 -11.52 -13.54 -8.63
CA VAL A 242 -11.50 -13.14 -7.22
C VAL A 242 -11.68 -11.62 -7.11
N TYR A 243 -12.68 -11.19 -6.35
CA TYR A 243 -13.04 -9.79 -6.21
C TYR A 243 -13.56 -9.47 -4.80
N SER A 244 -13.05 -8.41 -4.19
CA SER A 244 -13.47 -7.94 -2.85
C SER A 244 -13.42 -9.02 -1.74
N PRO A 245 -12.28 -9.69 -1.51
CA PRO A 245 -12.13 -10.66 -0.42
C PRO A 245 -12.38 -10.00 0.94
N THR A 246 -13.14 -10.66 1.83
CA THR A 246 -13.50 -10.16 3.18
C THR A 246 -13.04 -11.10 4.28
N ALA A 247 -13.11 -12.40 4.04
CA ALA A 247 -12.66 -13.40 4.99
C ALA A 247 -12.10 -14.58 4.21
N LEU A 248 -11.09 -15.24 4.79
CA LEU A 248 -10.53 -16.47 4.25
C LEU A 248 -10.39 -17.50 5.37
N THR A 249 -10.47 -18.77 5.01
CA THR A 249 -10.12 -19.87 5.90
C THR A 249 -9.44 -20.96 5.10
N VAL A 250 -8.71 -21.83 5.79
CA VAL A 250 -8.09 -23.00 5.19
C VAL A 250 -8.47 -24.22 5.98
N ASP A 251 -8.85 -25.29 5.28
CA ASP A 251 -9.13 -26.56 5.92
C ASP A 251 -7.90 -27.45 6.06
N GLU A 252 -8.11 -28.60 6.70
CA GLU A 252 -7.09 -29.62 6.95
C GLU A 252 -6.51 -30.25 5.68
N LYS A 253 -7.19 -30.10 4.54
CA LYS A 253 -6.72 -30.55 3.22
C LYS A 253 -5.95 -29.45 2.48
N GLY A 254 -5.72 -28.31 3.13
CA GLY A 254 -5.03 -27.16 2.57
C GLY A 254 -5.86 -26.35 1.59
N ARG A 255 -7.18 -26.55 1.50
CA ARG A 255 -8.04 -25.81 0.56
C ARG A 255 -8.35 -24.43 1.11
N VAL A 256 -8.12 -23.39 0.30
CA VAL A 256 -8.42 -22.01 0.68
C VAL A 256 -9.84 -21.65 0.29
N PHE A 257 -10.65 -21.29 1.29
CA PHE A 257 -11.99 -20.76 1.10
C PHE A 257 -11.97 -19.25 1.28
N LEU A 258 -12.66 -18.55 0.38
CA LEU A 258 -12.71 -17.10 0.35
C LEU A 258 -14.18 -16.63 0.34
N ALA A 259 -14.49 -15.68 1.22
CA ALA A 259 -15.74 -14.92 1.20
C ALA A 259 -15.50 -13.56 0.54
N GLU A 260 -16.44 -13.14 -0.32
CA GLU A 260 -16.30 -11.96 -1.14
C GLU A 260 -17.46 -10.98 -0.89
N THR A 261 -17.16 -9.72 -0.56
CA THR A 261 -18.19 -8.72 -0.20
C THR A 261 -19.15 -8.47 -1.34
N HIS A 262 -18.70 -8.50 -2.59
CA HIS A 262 -19.55 -8.19 -3.74
C HIS A 262 -20.66 -9.23 -3.95
N ARG A 263 -20.53 -10.43 -3.37
CA ARG A 263 -21.58 -11.46 -3.35
C ARG A 263 -22.59 -11.27 -2.22
N PHE A 264 -22.35 -10.32 -1.33
CA PHE A 264 -23.31 -9.93 -0.32
C PHE A 264 -24.56 -9.41 -1.03
N ARG A 265 -25.71 -10.08 -0.80
CA ARG A 265 -26.99 -9.88 -1.51
C ARG A 265 -27.02 -10.33 -2.98
N PHE A 266 -25.92 -10.90 -3.47
CA PHE A 266 -25.79 -11.41 -4.83
C PHE A 266 -25.09 -12.79 -4.78
N GLY A 267 -25.83 -13.82 -4.36
CA GLY A 267 -25.37 -15.22 -4.40
C GLY A 267 -25.48 -16.00 -3.10
N VAL A 268 -25.71 -15.34 -1.96
CA VAL A 268 -26.21 -15.95 -0.72
C VAL A 268 -27.37 -15.08 -0.25
N GLU A 269 -28.58 -15.63 -0.28
CA GLU A 269 -29.79 -14.88 0.04
C GLU A 269 -29.84 -14.56 1.55
N ASP A 270 -30.19 -13.33 1.88
CA ASP A 270 -30.22 -12.84 3.26
C ASP A 270 -31.55 -13.23 3.92
N ASN A 271 -31.51 -14.21 4.82
CA ASN A 271 -32.71 -14.71 5.49
C ASN A 271 -33.39 -13.67 6.39
N ARG A 272 -32.72 -12.55 6.75
CA ARG A 272 -33.31 -11.46 7.56
C ARG A 272 -34.46 -10.76 6.85
N SER A 273 -34.49 -10.80 5.52
CA SER A 273 -35.58 -10.26 4.70
C SER A 273 -36.61 -11.33 4.30
N HIS A 274 -36.40 -12.59 4.69
CA HIS A 274 -37.19 -13.76 4.28
C HIS A 274 -37.65 -14.57 5.50
N LEU A 275 -38.36 -13.93 6.43
CA LEU A 275 -38.74 -14.56 7.71
C LEU A 275 -39.55 -15.86 7.53
N TYR A 276 -40.23 -16.03 6.40
CA TYR A 276 -40.97 -17.23 6.03
C TYR A 276 -40.07 -18.44 5.72
N TRP A 277 -38.75 -18.24 5.57
CA TRP A 277 -37.75 -19.31 5.46
C TRP A 277 -37.35 -19.88 6.82
N LEU A 278 -37.59 -19.16 7.91
CA LEU A 278 -36.92 -19.40 9.20
C LEU A 278 -36.99 -20.85 9.68
N MET A 279 -38.17 -21.46 9.62
CA MET A 279 -38.35 -22.84 10.11
C MET A 279 -37.70 -23.88 9.19
N ASP A 280 -37.67 -23.62 7.88
CA ASP A 280 -36.99 -24.48 6.91
C ASP A 280 -35.45 -24.31 7.00
N ASP A 281 -34.96 -23.08 7.20
CA ASP A 281 -33.52 -22.77 7.32
C ASP A 281 -32.92 -23.35 8.61
N ILE A 282 -33.64 -23.29 9.74
CA ILE A 282 -33.21 -23.87 11.01
C ILE A 282 -33.23 -25.41 10.96
N SER A 283 -34.13 -26.02 10.19
CA SER A 283 -34.23 -27.48 10.10
C SER A 283 -33.27 -28.11 9.10
N ALA A 284 -32.62 -27.31 8.24
CA ALA A 284 -31.66 -27.80 7.26
C ALA A 284 -30.38 -28.34 7.92
N GLN A 285 -30.05 -29.60 7.64
CA GLN A 285 -28.83 -30.26 8.15
C GLN A 285 -27.80 -30.52 7.05
N THR A 286 -28.22 -30.49 5.80
CA THR A 286 -27.40 -30.77 4.63
C THR A 286 -27.46 -29.63 3.60
N THR A 287 -26.60 -29.70 2.58
CA THR A 287 -26.67 -28.75 1.46
C THR A 287 -27.93 -28.97 0.62
N ASP A 288 -28.38 -30.21 0.50
CA ASP A 288 -29.58 -30.56 -0.27
C ASP A 288 -30.85 -30.01 0.40
N ASP A 289 -30.92 -30.02 1.74
CA ASP A 289 -32.03 -29.40 2.49
C ASP A 289 -32.15 -27.90 2.19
N ARG A 290 -31.00 -27.20 2.09
CA ARG A 290 -30.97 -25.78 1.73
C ARG A 290 -31.38 -25.53 0.28
N ILE A 291 -30.99 -26.40 -0.64
CA ILE A 291 -31.44 -26.33 -2.05
C ILE A 291 -32.96 -26.49 -2.12
N ALA A 292 -33.51 -27.51 -1.44
CA ALA A 292 -34.95 -27.75 -1.39
C ALA A 292 -35.73 -26.59 -0.76
N MET A 293 -35.20 -25.99 0.30
CA MET A 293 -35.76 -24.76 0.88
C MET A 293 -35.81 -23.62 -0.14
N HIS A 294 -34.69 -23.36 -0.85
CA HIS A 294 -34.66 -22.30 -1.86
C HIS A 294 -35.66 -22.57 -2.98
N GLU A 295 -35.75 -23.81 -3.47
CA GLU A 295 -36.73 -24.25 -4.50
C GLU A 295 -38.19 -24.02 -4.06
N LYS A 296 -38.53 -24.45 -2.84
CA LYS A 296 -39.87 -24.26 -2.24
C LYS A 296 -40.32 -22.80 -2.27
N TRP A 297 -39.39 -21.85 -2.09
CA TRP A 297 -39.69 -20.43 -1.94
C TRP A 297 -39.36 -19.56 -3.16
N GLN A 298 -38.90 -20.10 -4.29
CA GLN A 298 -38.46 -19.30 -5.46
C GLN A 298 -39.51 -18.32 -6.00
N GLY A 299 -40.81 -18.63 -5.85
CA GLY A 299 -41.91 -17.80 -6.33
C GLY A 299 -42.35 -16.68 -5.38
N LYS A 300 -41.82 -16.62 -4.16
CA LYS A 300 -42.02 -15.51 -3.22
C LYS A 300 -40.75 -14.67 -3.21
N ARG A 301 -40.85 -13.45 -3.75
CA ARG A 301 -39.82 -12.40 -3.64
C ARG A 301 -40.45 -11.17 -2.99
#